data_AF-A0A9D8RMG0-F1
#
_entry.id   AF-A0A9D8RMG0-F1
#
_cell.length_a   1.000
_cell.length_b   1.000
_cell.length_c   1.000
_cell.angle_alpha   90.00
_cell.angle_beta   90.00
_cell.angle_gamma   90.00
#
_symmetry.space_group_name_H-M   'P 1'
#
loop_
_entity.id
_entity.type
_entity.pdbx_description
1 polymer ?
#
loop_
_entity_poly.entity_id
_entity_poly.type
_entity_poly.pdbx_seq_one_letter_code
_entity_poly.pdbx_strand_id
1 'polypeptide(L)'
;SHDRIQELVERAWKPLMACAVVAGTILIATTFGQNNTLPQYLCAPLNNIYGWLMCLAMMGWFRSCFDRTGRFATYMTRSSYGIYIVHYLIVNSLGYTLKVATSMPPVCMYLILTVAVFALSPVLYELLRRIPLLRWCVLGEKR
;
A
#
# COMPACT_ATOMS: atom_id res chain seq x y z
N SER A 1 -1.30 -26.80 2.75
CA SER A 1 -2.58 -26.24 2.27
C SER A 1 -2.42 -24.83 1.74
N HIS A 2 -1.64 -23.96 2.39
CA HIS A 2 -1.39 -22.58 1.97
C HIS A 2 -0.64 -22.45 0.63
N ASP A 3 0.42 -23.23 0.40
CA ASP A 3 1.21 -23.14 -0.84
C ASP A 3 0.36 -23.47 -2.08
N ARG A 4 -0.49 -24.48 -1.97
CA ARG A 4 -1.45 -24.87 -3.02
C ARG A 4 -2.41 -23.73 -3.38
N ILE A 5 -2.88 -22.96 -2.39
CA ILE A 5 -3.75 -21.80 -2.66
C ILE A 5 -2.96 -20.69 -3.35
N GLN A 6 -1.71 -20.46 -2.94
CA GLN A 6 -0.86 -19.45 -3.56
C GLN A 6 -0.53 -19.80 -5.02
N GLU A 7 -0.27 -21.07 -5.34
CA GLU A 7 -0.08 -21.55 -6.72
C GLU A 7 -1.34 -21.37 -7.58
N LEU A 8 -2.53 -21.64 -7.02
CA LEU A 8 -3.80 -21.41 -7.72
C LEU A 8 -4.02 -19.94 -8.03
N VAL A 9 -3.74 -19.06 -7.06
CA VAL A 9 -3.87 -17.60 -7.21
C VAL A 9 -2.85 -17.08 -8.23
N GLU A 10 -1.63 -17.59 -8.21
CA GLU A 10 -0.61 -17.29 -9.21
C GLU A 10 -1.09 -17.71 -10.61
N ARG A 11 -1.59 -18.93 -10.79
CA ARG A 11 -2.06 -19.37 -12.12
C ARG A 11 -3.28 -18.58 -12.62
N ALA A 12 -4.13 -18.13 -11.70
CA ALA A 12 -5.35 -17.40 -11.99
C ALA A 12 -5.18 -15.86 -12.00
N TRP A 13 -3.97 -15.31 -11.86
CA TRP A 13 -3.81 -13.85 -11.68
C TRP A 13 -4.32 -13.03 -12.88
N LYS A 14 -4.14 -13.52 -14.12
CA LYS A 14 -4.59 -12.82 -15.35
C LYS A 14 -6.11 -12.65 -15.41
N PRO A 15 -6.92 -13.72 -15.31
CA PRO A 15 -8.38 -13.56 -15.29
C PRO A 15 -8.86 -12.79 -14.06
N LEU A 16 -8.23 -12.98 -12.88
CA LEU A 16 -8.56 -12.20 -11.68
C LEU A 16 -8.31 -10.70 -11.90
N MET A 17 -7.19 -10.34 -12.53
CA MET A 17 -6.85 -8.95 -12.84
C MET A 17 -7.84 -8.36 -13.85
N ALA A 18 -8.23 -9.12 -14.87
CA ALA A 18 -9.27 -8.68 -15.82
C ALA A 18 -10.60 -8.41 -15.12
N CYS A 19 -11.07 -9.33 -14.26
CA CYS A 19 -12.27 -9.14 -13.46
C CYS A 19 -12.16 -7.96 -12.50
N ALA A 20 -11.01 -7.77 -11.85
CA ALA A 20 -10.75 -6.64 -10.95
C ALA A 20 -10.80 -5.31 -11.70
N VAL A 21 -10.19 -5.22 -12.91
CA VAL A 21 -10.25 -4.02 -13.74
C VAL A 21 -11.70 -3.72 -14.15
N VAL A 22 -12.47 -4.72 -14.60
CA VAL A 22 -13.88 -4.53 -14.95
C VAL A 22 -14.69 -4.04 -13.74
N ALA A 23 -14.59 -4.73 -12.60
CA ALA A 23 -15.26 -4.31 -11.37
C ALA A 23 -14.85 -2.90 -10.92
N GLY A 24 -13.57 -2.56 -11.07
CA GLY A 24 -13.03 -1.22 -10.77
C GLY A 24 -13.57 -0.15 -11.71
N THR A 25 -13.67 -0.42 -13.02
CA THR A 25 -14.25 0.53 -13.98
C THR A 25 -15.73 0.79 -13.69
N ILE A 26 -16.49 -0.25 -13.35
CA ILE A 26 -17.90 -0.11 -12.94
C ILE A 26 -17.99 0.72 -11.66
N LEU A 27 -17.17 0.41 -10.65
CA LEU A 27 -17.14 1.13 -9.37
C LEU A 27 -16.83 2.63 -9.57
N ILE A 28 -15.84 2.94 -10.41
CA ILE A 28 -15.51 4.34 -10.75
C ILE A 28 -16.71 5.00 -11.45
N ALA A 29 -17.30 4.35 -12.45
CA ALA A 29 -18.43 4.93 -13.19
C ALA A 29 -19.67 5.17 -12.31
N THR A 30 -19.97 4.28 -11.37
CA THR A 30 -21.14 4.39 -10.49
C THR A 30 -20.94 5.34 -9.32
N THR A 31 -19.70 5.50 -8.87
CA THR A 31 -19.39 6.12 -7.57
C THR A 31 -18.49 7.35 -7.68
N PHE A 32 -18.22 7.82 -8.90
CA PHE A 32 -17.44 9.02 -9.13
C PHE A 32 -18.02 10.22 -8.37
N GLY A 33 -17.18 10.88 -7.57
CA GLY A 33 -17.58 12.07 -6.81
C GLY A 33 -18.35 11.82 -5.51
N GLN A 34 -18.62 10.57 -5.14
CA GLN A 34 -19.20 10.26 -3.82
C GLN A 34 -18.13 10.27 -2.73
N ASN A 35 -18.56 10.43 -1.48
CA ASN A 35 -17.65 10.39 -0.35
C ASN A 35 -17.30 8.95 0.03
N ASN A 36 -16.08 8.53 -0.36
CA ASN A 36 -15.57 7.17 -0.16
C ASN A 36 -15.30 6.82 1.32
N THR A 37 -15.43 7.77 2.26
CA THR A 37 -15.29 7.51 3.69
C THR A 37 -16.60 7.12 4.37
N LEU A 38 -17.72 7.12 3.65
CA LEU A 38 -19.03 6.77 4.22
C LEU A 38 -19.16 5.24 4.42
N PRO A 39 -19.71 4.77 5.55
CA PRO A 39 -19.92 3.34 5.80
C PRO A 39 -20.73 2.64 4.70
N GLN A 40 -21.65 3.35 4.06
CA GLN A 40 -22.46 2.83 2.96
C GLN A 40 -21.61 2.45 1.74
N TYR A 41 -20.54 3.20 1.46
CA TYR A 41 -19.61 2.90 0.38
C TYR A 41 -18.69 1.72 0.75
N LEU A 42 -18.16 1.71 1.97
CA LEU A 42 -17.30 0.64 2.48
C LEU A 42 -18.02 -0.71 2.53
N CYS A 43 -19.29 -0.72 2.97
CA CYS A 43 -20.11 -1.92 3.05
C CYS A 43 -20.75 -2.31 1.72
N ALA A 44 -20.61 -1.50 0.66
CA ALA A 44 -21.21 -1.81 -0.62
C ALA A 44 -20.63 -3.13 -1.18
N PRO A 45 -21.47 -4.06 -1.64
CA PRO A 45 -21.01 -5.36 -2.12
C PRO A 45 -20.04 -5.24 -3.30
N LEU A 46 -20.27 -4.27 -4.20
CA LEU A 46 -19.39 -4.01 -5.33
C LEU A 46 -17.99 -3.57 -4.90
N ASN A 47 -17.88 -2.70 -3.88
CA ASN A 47 -16.59 -2.24 -3.35
C ASN A 47 -15.81 -3.39 -2.70
N ASN A 48 -16.50 -4.24 -1.93
CA ASN A 48 -15.89 -5.41 -1.30
C ASN A 48 -15.45 -6.48 -2.33
N ILE A 49 -16.28 -6.75 -3.34
CA ILE A 49 -15.93 -7.67 -4.43
C ILE A 49 -14.73 -7.16 -5.21
N TYR A 50 -14.72 -5.87 -5.58
CA TYR A 50 -13.58 -5.25 -6.24
C TYR A 50 -12.31 -5.36 -5.39
N GLY A 51 -12.38 -4.98 -4.11
CA GLY A 51 -11.24 -5.07 -3.19
C GLY A 51 -10.71 -6.49 -3.07
N TRP A 52 -11.60 -7.48 -2.93
CA TRP A 52 -11.23 -8.89 -2.85
C TRP A 52 -10.54 -9.38 -4.14
N LEU A 53 -11.15 -9.12 -5.30
CA LEU A 53 -10.57 -9.49 -6.60
C LEU A 53 -9.21 -8.83 -6.83
N MET A 54 -9.10 -7.53 -6.53
CA MET A 54 -7.87 -6.77 -6.73
C MET A 54 -6.75 -7.25 -5.79
N CYS A 55 -7.06 -7.55 -4.53
CA CYS A 55 -6.10 -8.12 -3.59
C CYS A 55 -5.57 -9.47 -4.10
N LEU A 56 -6.45 -10.38 -4.53
CA LEU A 56 -6.03 -11.68 -5.07
C LEU A 56 -5.23 -11.54 -6.36
N ALA A 57 -5.67 -10.67 -7.28
CA ALA A 57 -4.99 -10.41 -8.53
C ALA A 57 -3.58 -9.85 -8.31
N MET A 58 -3.43 -8.89 -7.40
CA MET A 58 -2.13 -8.32 -7.04
C MET A 58 -1.20 -9.34 -6.40
N MET A 59 -1.70 -10.16 -5.47
CA MET A 59 -0.89 -11.22 -4.85
C MET A 59 -0.41 -12.24 -5.90
N GLY A 60 -1.30 -12.70 -6.78
CA GLY A 60 -0.95 -13.65 -7.84
C GLY A 60 0.01 -13.07 -8.87
N TRP A 61 -0.18 -11.80 -9.24
CA TRP A 61 0.69 -11.10 -10.18
C TRP A 61 2.08 -10.86 -9.59
N PHE A 62 2.16 -10.38 -8.34
CA PHE A 62 3.43 -10.20 -7.64
C PHE A 62 4.19 -11.51 -7.52
N ARG A 63 3.51 -12.60 -7.18
CA ARG A 63 4.16 -13.91 -7.11
C ARG A 63 4.65 -14.37 -8.49
N SER A 64 3.83 -14.26 -9.53
CA SER A 64 4.21 -14.70 -10.88
C SER A 64 5.38 -13.89 -11.48
N CYS A 65 5.46 -12.59 -11.20
CA CYS A 65 6.45 -11.70 -11.82
C CYS A 65 7.65 -11.35 -10.92
N PHE A 66 7.51 -11.41 -9.60
CA PHE A 66 8.49 -10.88 -8.63
C PHE A 66 8.93 -11.90 -7.55
N ASP A 67 8.87 -13.20 -7.82
CA ASP A 67 9.30 -14.27 -6.87
C ASP A 67 10.82 -14.36 -6.62
N ARG A 68 11.58 -13.28 -6.87
CA ARG A 68 13.03 -13.29 -6.71
C ARG A 68 13.42 -12.82 -5.31
N THR A 69 14.06 -13.71 -4.56
CA THR A 69 14.62 -13.43 -3.24
C THR A 69 16.04 -12.84 -3.34
N GLY A 70 16.13 -11.52 -3.50
CA GLY A 70 17.39 -10.78 -3.49
C GLY A 70 17.71 -10.13 -2.13
N ARG A 71 18.93 -9.58 -1.97
CA ARG A 71 19.32 -8.79 -0.78
C ARG A 71 18.34 -7.66 -0.47
N PHE A 72 17.84 -7.00 -1.51
CA PHE A 72 16.83 -5.96 -1.39
C PHE A 72 15.49 -6.51 -0.86
N ALA A 73 15.01 -7.63 -1.40
CA ALA A 73 13.78 -8.26 -0.94
C ALA A 73 13.90 -8.69 0.53
N THR A 74 15.01 -9.30 0.93
CA THR A 74 15.26 -9.67 2.33
C THR A 74 15.28 -8.46 3.26
N TYR A 75 15.93 -7.36 2.85
CA TYR A 75 15.92 -6.11 3.60
C TYR A 75 14.50 -5.54 3.73
N MET A 76 13.74 -5.48 2.65
CA MET A 76 12.37 -4.97 2.63
C MET A 76 11.44 -5.82 3.50
N THR A 77 11.53 -7.15 3.43
CA THR A 77 10.73 -8.04 4.28
C THR A 77 10.98 -7.76 5.76
N ARG A 78 12.25 -7.62 6.17
CA ARG A 78 12.60 -7.32 7.57
C ARG A 78 12.16 -5.92 8.01
N SER A 79 12.35 -4.91 7.16
CA SER A 79 12.08 -3.50 7.50
C SER A 79 10.63 -3.06 7.26
N SER A 80 9.82 -3.86 6.57
CA SER A 80 8.45 -3.55 6.15
C SER A 80 7.56 -3.01 7.27
N TYR A 81 7.56 -3.66 8.44
CA TYR A 81 6.77 -3.24 9.59
C TYR A 81 7.20 -1.86 10.13
N GLY A 82 8.50 -1.60 10.19
CA GLY A 82 9.01 -0.32 10.65
C GLY A 82 8.70 0.82 9.68
N ILE A 83 8.91 0.57 8.38
CA ILE A 83 8.53 1.50 7.32
C ILE A 83 7.01 1.75 7.35
N TYR A 84 6.21 0.72 7.63
CA TYR A 84 4.76 0.84 7.77
C TYR A 84 4.34 1.77 8.93
N ILE A 85 5.03 1.79 10.05
CA ILE A 85 4.68 2.76 11.12
C ILE A 85 5.11 4.17 10.70
N VAL A 86 6.32 4.30 10.17
CA VAL A 86 6.96 5.59 9.90
C VAL A 86 6.30 6.32 8.73
N HIS A 87 5.89 5.60 7.68
CA HIS A 87 5.29 6.23 6.49
C HIS A 87 4.00 6.96 6.83
N TYR A 88 3.15 6.47 7.75
CA TYR A 88 1.93 7.17 8.16
C TYR A 88 2.23 8.55 8.75
N LEU A 89 3.29 8.64 9.55
CA LEU A 89 3.73 9.90 10.17
C LEU A 89 4.17 10.90 9.08
N ILE A 90 4.91 10.43 8.08
CA ILE A 90 5.36 11.23 6.94
C ILE A 90 4.18 11.65 6.07
N VAL A 91 3.27 10.73 5.72
CA VAL A 91 2.08 11.01 4.91
C VAL A 91 1.22 12.07 5.57
N ASN A 92 0.96 11.96 6.88
CA ASN A 92 0.13 12.92 7.60
C ASN A 92 0.80 14.29 7.72
N SER A 93 2.07 14.32 8.11
CA SER A 93 2.80 15.59 8.29
C SER A 93 3.01 16.33 6.96
N LEU A 94 3.51 15.63 5.93
CA LEU A 94 3.71 16.22 4.61
C LEU A 94 2.38 16.53 3.94
N GLY A 95 1.40 15.64 4.01
CA GLY A 95 0.08 15.86 3.41
C GLY A 95 -0.62 17.10 3.98
N TYR A 96 -0.56 17.28 5.31
CA TYR A 96 -1.07 18.48 5.95
C TYR A 96 -0.28 19.74 5.52
N THR A 97 1.04 19.68 5.57
CA THR A 97 1.90 20.82 5.21
C THR A 97 1.70 21.23 3.76
N LEU A 98 1.65 20.28 2.83
CA LEU A 98 1.48 20.54 1.40
C LEU A 98 0.11 21.15 1.11
N LYS A 99 -0.93 20.73 1.84
CA LYS A 99 -2.29 21.27 1.72
C LYS A 99 -2.41 22.70 2.25
N VAL A 100 -1.72 23.02 3.35
CA VAL A 100 -1.81 24.35 4.00
C VAL A 100 -0.85 25.36 3.37
N ALA A 101 0.37 24.95 3.05
CA ALA A 101 1.42 25.84 2.56
C ALA A 101 1.34 26.10 1.05
N THR A 102 0.61 25.26 0.30
CA THR A 102 0.62 25.31 -1.17
C THR A 102 -0.80 25.23 -1.73
N SER A 103 -1.11 26.02 -2.76
CA SER A 103 -2.39 25.98 -3.49
C SER A 103 -2.27 25.27 -4.85
N MET A 104 -1.40 24.25 -4.94
CA MET A 104 -1.18 23.48 -6.16
C MET A 104 -2.39 22.60 -6.54
N PRO A 105 -2.49 22.15 -7.81
CA PRO A 105 -3.46 21.14 -8.21
C PRO A 105 -3.31 19.86 -7.38
N PRO A 106 -4.42 19.19 -7.00
CA PRO A 106 -4.38 17.99 -6.17
C PRO A 106 -3.49 16.88 -6.75
N VAL A 107 -3.49 16.71 -8.07
CA VAL A 107 -2.67 15.70 -8.76
C VAL A 107 -1.18 15.91 -8.49
N CYS A 108 -0.70 17.15 -8.60
CA CYS A 108 0.70 17.48 -8.31
C CYS A 108 1.04 17.24 -6.85
N MET A 109 0.15 17.60 -5.93
CA MET A 109 0.33 17.33 -4.51
C MET A 109 0.47 15.84 -4.22
N TYR A 110 -0.39 15.00 -4.79
CA TYR A 110 -0.32 13.55 -4.61
C TYR A 110 0.97 12.97 -5.19
N LEU A 111 1.39 13.39 -6.39
CA LEU A 111 2.65 12.91 -6.99
C LEU A 111 3.88 13.27 -6.14
N ILE A 112 3.96 14.52 -5.69
CA ILE A 112 5.05 14.98 -4.81
C ILE A 112 5.02 14.19 -3.50
N LEU A 113 3.84 14.03 -2.89
CA LEU A 113 3.68 13.28 -1.65
C LEU A 113 4.10 11.82 -1.82
N THR A 114 3.72 11.16 -2.92
CA THR A 114 4.14 9.77 -3.21
C THR A 114 5.66 9.66 -3.30
N VAL A 115 6.31 10.53 -4.08
CA VAL A 115 7.78 10.50 -4.23
C VAL A 115 8.46 10.79 -2.89
N ALA A 116 7.98 11.79 -2.15
CA ALA A 116 8.54 12.18 -0.86
C ALA A 116 8.39 11.05 0.18
N VAL A 117 7.23 10.40 0.27
CA VAL A 117 6.99 9.29 1.20
C VAL A 117 7.87 8.09 0.85
N PHE A 118 8.00 7.74 -0.43
CA PHE A 118 8.87 6.63 -0.85
C PHE A 118 10.35 6.88 -0.53
N ALA A 119 10.82 8.12 -0.63
CA ALA A 119 12.19 8.48 -0.31
C ALA A 119 12.44 8.64 1.20
N LEU A 120 11.54 9.31 1.91
CA LEU A 120 11.74 9.68 3.32
C LEU A 120 11.43 8.54 4.29
N SER A 121 10.50 7.63 3.94
CA SER A 121 10.13 6.54 4.87
C SER A 121 11.29 5.59 5.18
N PRO A 122 12.08 5.12 4.19
CA PRO A 122 13.28 4.33 4.48
C PRO A 122 14.35 5.11 5.24
N VAL A 123 14.54 6.39 4.92
CA VAL A 123 15.53 7.27 5.57
C VAL A 123 15.20 7.46 7.05
N LEU A 124 13.93 7.79 7.34
CA LEU A 124 13.49 7.99 8.71
C LEU A 124 13.46 6.66 9.49
N TYR A 125 13.09 5.55 8.85
CA TYR A 125 13.22 4.22 9.45
C TYR A 125 14.66 3.91 9.88
N GLU A 126 15.65 4.12 9.00
CA GLU A 126 17.06 3.89 9.33
C GLU A 126 17.59 4.85 10.41
N LEU A 127 17.10 6.10 10.42
CA LEU A 127 17.45 7.07 11.47
C LEU A 127 16.89 6.64 12.85
N LEU A 128 15.63 6.21 12.90
CA LEU A 128 14.99 5.73 14.12
C LEU A 128 15.63 4.43 14.64
N ARG A 129 16.02 3.54 13.72
CA ARG A 129 16.71 2.29 14.06
C ARG A 129 18.07 2.52 14.74
N ARG A 130 18.73 3.66 14.51
CA ARG A 130 19.98 4.02 15.20
C ARG A 130 19.77 4.41 16.67
N ILE A 131 18.57 4.81 17.06
CA ILE A 131 18.26 5.23 18.43
C ILE A 131 17.75 4.01 19.22
N PRO A 132 18.48 3.54 20.25
CA PRO A 132 18.19 2.24 20.90
C PRO A 132 16.82 2.20 21.60
N LEU A 133 16.36 3.33 22.14
CA LEU A 133 15.09 3.43 22.84
C LEU A 133 13.89 3.38 21.87
N LEU A 134 13.97 4.12 20.75
CA LEU A 134 12.92 4.13 19.74
C LEU A 134 12.86 2.81 18.96
N ARG A 135 14.02 2.19 18.69
CA ARG A 135 14.08 0.85 18.10
C ARG A 135 13.35 -0.19 18.95
N TRP A 136 13.50 -0.13 20.27
CA TRP A 136 12.82 -1.06 21.15
C TRP A 136 11.32 -0.76 21.30
N CYS A 137 10.95 0.50 21.55
CA CYS A 137 9.56 0.90 21.79
C CYS A 137 8.67 0.86 20.53
N VAL A 138 9.20 1.29 19.38
CA VAL A 138 8.40 1.47 18.15
C VAL A 138 8.54 0.29 17.20
N LEU A 139 9.75 -0.27 17.06
CA LEU A 139 10.03 -1.34 16.11
C LEU A 139 9.94 -2.74 16.74
N GLY A 140 9.92 -2.84 18.07
CA GLY A 140 9.86 -4.13 18.77
C GLY A 140 11.09 -5.03 18.57
N GLU A 141 12.14 -4.52 17.91
CA GLU A 141 13.36 -5.29 17.68
C GLU A 141 14.18 -5.35 18.98
N LYS A 142 14.19 -6.52 19.63
CA LYS A 142 15.18 -6.83 20.68
C LYS A 142 16.53 -7.17 20.05
N ARG A 143 17.59 -6.85 20.79
CA ARG A 143 19.00 -7.04 20.39
C ARG A 143 19.26 -8.44 19.84
#